data_AF-A0A7C9B2V9-F1
#
_entry.id   AF-A0A7C9B2V9-F1
#
_cell.length_a   1.000
_cell.length_b   1.000
_cell.length_c   1.000
_cell.angle_alpha   90.00
_cell.angle_beta   90.00
_cell.angle_gamma   90.00
#
_symmetry.space_group_name_H-M   'P 1'
#
loop_
_entity.id
_entity.type
_entity.pdbx_description
1 polymer ?
#
loop_
_entity_poly.entity_id
_entity_poly.type
_entity_poly.pdbx_seq_one_letter_code
_entity_poly.pdbx_strand_id
1 'polypeptide(L)'
;ISSPIHRFPLRTTPRIETRFVSLKNRNFQKKLCSIFSSLSRRSAMSEIDHHSRTVLRCAIGSRILLLTLIILWRSMFSPYDTSASINPSCLSVSHESPDSAIRFPWIASGIEESIVWDSVYFVRIAQCGYEYEQTYAFLPLLPIVISFLSNTVFWPLVPLIGYRAVLGLSGYFINNVAFVFVALYLYRLSLVILKDSKASLRASILFCFNPASIFYSSIYTESLYALFSIGGVYYLMSGANNFPVLWLAVSGSARSNGVLNAGYYVFKALNQSYYAMYVKKKHACLVLQVLLAAALRCICIFIPFLAFQAYGYYNICLGHSHDEMRPWCKKTVPLLYSFIQSHYWGVGFLQYFQLKQLPNFLLASPVLSLASCAIYSYAKIESDNFFSLGFGATVEEKNSASVLFSGGEEPSRDDHHTKIPENKNLRQRQRIKAQGSSVSSAESEVSVNESGYYSVVMLPFIYHLGFMVATAFFVMHVQVPLNFVTSPLSITEGLIDSRAWQLSHRFQKMRCDVKSCPLVFCFIDCHSNYCNISFQLNFQIYEALHKPIAWSFRCDASILVQVATRFLSASPPLYWYASYVMASPGRSSRWGYLIWGYAASYILLGSLLFSNF
;
A
#
# COMPACT_ATOMS: atom_id res chain seq x y z
N ILE A 1 47.11 -38.90 -78.94
CA ILE A 1 46.60 -37.79 -79.78
C ILE A 1 45.58 -37.05 -78.93
N SER A 2 45.73 -35.84 -78.42
CA SER A 2 46.72 -34.76 -78.52
C SER A 2 46.21 -33.68 -77.55
N SER A 3 47.07 -33.11 -76.71
CA SER A 3 46.85 -31.74 -76.21
C SER A 3 46.97 -30.76 -77.38
N PRO A 4 46.37 -29.56 -77.33
CA PRO A 4 47.16 -28.37 -76.92
C PRO A 4 46.34 -27.25 -76.20
N ILE A 5 46.89 -26.62 -75.16
CA ILE A 5 47.60 -25.31 -75.11
C ILE A 5 46.69 -24.06 -75.10
N HIS A 6 46.72 -23.40 -73.93
CA HIS A 6 46.60 -21.98 -73.58
C HIS A 6 46.22 -20.91 -74.63
N ARG A 7 45.30 -20.01 -74.20
CA ARG A 7 45.43 -18.53 -74.30
C ARG A 7 44.62 -17.82 -73.19
N PHE A 8 45.33 -17.10 -72.30
CA PHE A 8 44.87 -15.86 -71.63
C PHE A 8 45.36 -14.66 -72.50
N PRO A 9 44.90 -13.39 -72.37
CA PRO A 9 44.53 -12.69 -71.12
C PRO A 9 43.34 -11.70 -71.20
N LEU A 10 42.84 -11.20 -70.05
CA LEU A 10 42.75 -9.75 -69.72
C LEU A 10 41.78 -9.45 -68.54
N ARG A 11 42.30 -8.60 -67.66
CA ARG A 11 41.65 -7.67 -66.71
C ARG A 11 40.96 -8.19 -65.45
N THR A 12 41.81 -8.18 -64.42
CA THR A 12 41.57 -7.93 -62.99
C THR A 12 40.72 -6.68 -62.68
N THR A 13 39.76 -6.83 -61.75
CA THR A 13 39.22 -5.78 -60.87
C THR A 13 39.51 -6.17 -59.41
N PRO A 14 39.79 -5.22 -58.50
CA PRO A 14 40.58 -5.47 -57.31
C PRO A 14 39.80 -6.11 -56.15
N ARG A 15 40.47 -7.03 -55.47
CA ARG A 15 40.12 -7.58 -54.16
C ARG A 15 40.26 -6.46 -53.12
N ILE A 16 39.17 -6.12 -52.44
CA ILE A 16 39.22 -5.27 -51.23
C ILE A 16 39.83 -6.12 -50.13
N GLU A 17 41.15 -6.00 -49.94
CA GLU A 17 41.80 -6.41 -48.70
C GLU A 17 41.30 -5.50 -47.57
N THR A 18 40.43 -6.01 -46.71
CA THR A 18 40.21 -5.45 -45.38
C THR A 18 41.48 -5.60 -44.56
N ARG A 19 42.41 -4.66 -44.70
CA ARG A 19 43.45 -4.42 -43.71
C ARG A 19 42.75 -4.01 -42.42
N PHE A 20 42.70 -4.92 -41.45
CA PHE A 20 42.56 -4.56 -40.04
C PHE A 20 43.78 -3.73 -39.64
N VAL A 21 43.69 -2.42 -39.83
CA VAL A 21 44.61 -1.48 -39.20
C VAL A 21 44.32 -1.56 -37.71
N SER A 22 45.19 -2.24 -36.97
CA SER A 22 45.28 -2.16 -35.52
C SER A 22 45.58 -0.71 -35.14
N LEU A 23 44.53 0.10 -35.00
CA LEU A 23 44.60 1.46 -34.46
C LEU A 23 44.98 1.39 -32.98
N LYS A 24 46.29 1.34 -32.73
CA LYS A 24 46.95 1.43 -31.43
C LYS A 24 46.86 2.86 -30.85
N ASN A 25 45.78 3.58 -31.14
CA ASN A 25 45.57 4.95 -30.67
C ASN A 25 44.56 4.93 -29.52
N ARG A 26 45.08 4.76 -28.29
CA ARG A 26 44.29 4.74 -27.04
C ARG A 26 43.34 5.94 -26.92
N ASN A 27 43.68 7.09 -27.49
CA ASN A 27 42.84 8.29 -27.45
C ASN A 27 41.60 8.18 -28.36
N PHE A 28 41.70 7.50 -29.50
CA PHE A 28 40.56 7.26 -30.39
C PHE A 28 39.59 6.23 -29.79
N GLN A 29 40.10 5.14 -29.19
CA GLN A 29 39.29 4.17 -28.46
C GLN A 29 38.58 4.80 -27.24
N LYS A 30 39.26 5.66 -26.47
CA LYS A 30 38.62 6.41 -25.36
C LYS A 30 37.51 7.34 -25.86
N LYS A 31 37.71 8.01 -27.00
CA LYS A 31 36.72 8.91 -27.61
C LYS A 31 35.51 8.15 -28.14
N LEU A 32 35.71 7.00 -28.78
CA LEU A 32 34.65 6.09 -29.21
C LEU A 32 33.87 5.53 -28.01
N CYS A 33 34.54 5.01 -26.97
CA CYS A 33 33.86 4.56 -25.75
C CYS A 33 33.05 5.67 -25.09
N SER A 34 33.57 6.91 -25.07
CA SER A 34 32.83 8.07 -24.56
C SER A 34 31.57 8.35 -25.38
N ILE A 35 31.66 8.33 -26.71
CA ILE A 35 30.53 8.52 -27.63
C ILE A 35 29.50 7.40 -27.50
N PHE A 36 29.92 6.13 -27.48
CA PHE A 36 29.02 5.00 -27.26
C PHE A 36 28.36 5.04 -25.88
N SER A 37 29.09 5.46 -24.84
CA SER A 37 28.52 5.61 -23.49
C SER A 37 27.51 6.76 -23.40
N SER A 38 27.67 7.82 -24.21
CA SER A 38 26.74 8.96 -24.23
C SER A 38 25.51 8.66 -25.06
N LEU A 39 25.66 7.96 -26.19
CA LEU A 39 24.55 7.43 -26.99
C LEU A 39 23.73 6.39 -26.21
N SER A 40 24.40 5.44 -25.55
CA SER A 40 23.76 4.45 -24.67
C SER A 40 22.99 5.12 -23.53
N ARG A 41 23.60 6.11 -22.85
CA ARG A 41 22.90 6.91 -21.81
C ARG A 41 21.69 7.67 -22.36
N ARG A 42 21.78 8.27 -23.55
CA ARG A 42 20.64 8.94 -24.19
C ARG A 42 19.51 7.97 -24.52
N SER A 43 19.85 6.80 -25.06
CA SER A 43 18.85 5.75 -25.37
C SER A 43 18.16 5.23 -24.10
N ALA A 44 18.93 4.94 -23.04
CA ALA A 44 18.38 4.50 -21.76
C ALA A 44 17.51 5.59 -21.10
N MET A 45 17.92 6.85 -21.18
CA MET A 45 17.13 7.97 -20.65
C MET A 45 15.82 8.17 -21.43
N SER A 46 15.85 8.00 -22.75
CA SER A 46 14.65 8.01 -23.60
C SER A 46 13.70 6.87 -23.26
N GLU A 47 14.22 5.66 -23.01
CA GLU A 47 13.42 4.51 -22.60
C GLU A 47 12.77 4.73 -21.23
N ILE A 48 13.53 5.26 -20.26
CA ILE A 48 13.01 5.59 -18.92
C ILE A 48 11.91 6.66 -18.99
N ASP A 49 12.06 7.68 -19.82
CA ASP A 49 11.04 8.71 -20.01
C ASP A 49 9.78 8.13 -20.67
N HIS A 50 9.93 7.30 -21.70
CA HIS A 50 8.83 6.60 -22.34
C HIS A 50 8.04 5.71 -21.37
N HIS A 51 8.74 4.92 -20.57
CA HIS A 51 8.12 4.10 -19.52
C HIS A 51 7.45 4.95 -18.44
N SER A 52 8.06 6.07 -18.03
CA SER A 52 7.44 6.99 -17.06
C SER A 52 6.12 7.56 -17.57
N ARG A 53 6.07 7.97 -18.84
CA ARG A 53 4.82 8.42 -19.50
C ARG A 53 3.78 7.32 -19.59
N THR A 54 4.23 6.08 -19.80
CA THR A 54 3.35 4.90 -19.83
C THR A 54 2.73 4.66 -18.45
N VAL A 55 3.55 4.67 -17.39
CA VAL A 55 3.07 4.55 -16.00
C VAL A 55 2.09 5.66 -15.66
N LEU A 56 2.40 6.91 -16.04
CA LEU A 56 1.49 8.04 -15.83
C LEU A 56 0.13 7.83 -16.50
N ARG A 57 0.12 7.41 -17.77
CA ARG A 57 -1.11 7.12 -18.51
C ARG A 57 -1.89 5.96 -17.89
N CYS A 58 -1.22 4.88 -17.47
CA CYS A 58 -1.85 3.76 -16.80
C CYS A 58 -2.45 4.15 -15.45
N ALA A 59 -1.74 4.97 -14.66
CA ALA A 59 -2.23 5.44 -13.36
C ALA A 59 -3.47 6.32 -13.52
N ILE A 60 -3.43 7.33 -14.40
CA ILE A 60 -4.58 8.20 -14.69
C ILE A 60 -5.74 7.36 -15.25
N GLY A 61 -5.46 6.48 -16.22
CA GLY A 61 -6.46 5.62 -16.83
C GLY A 61 -7.14 4.69 -15.83
N SER A 62 -6.39 4.12 -14.88
CA SER A 62 -6.98 3.25 -13.86
C SER A 62 -7.85 4.01 -12.86
N ARG A 63 -7.49 5.26 -12.53
CA ARG A 63 -8.33 6.13 -11.69
C ARG A 63 -9.62 6.53 -12.39
N ILE A 64 -9.55 6.95 -13.65
CA ILE A 64 -10.74 7.28 -14.45
C ILE A 64 -11.65 6.05 -14.57
N LEU A 65 -11.09 4.88 -14.84
CA LEU A 65 -11.83 3.61 -14.90
C LEU A 65 -12.59 3.36 -13.59
N LEU A 66 -11.93 3.47 -12.43
CA LEU A 66 -12.56 3.22 -11.14
C LEU A 66 -13.65 4.24 -10.81
N LEU A 67 -13.41 5.52 -11.05
CA LEU A 67 -14.42 6.56 -10.84
C LEU A 67 -15.64 6.33 -11.76
N THR A 68 -15.40 5.94 -13.01
CA THR A 68 -16.47 5.59 -13.95
C THR A 68 -17.25 4.36 -13.48
N LEU A 69 -16.56 3.33 -12.98
CA LEU A 69 -17.19 2.15 -12.41
C LEU A 69 -18.04 2.49 -11.18
N ILE A 70 -17.55 3.33 -10.26
CA ILE A 70 -18.32 3.79 -9.10
C ILE A 70 -19.63 4.46 -9.55
N ILE A 71 -19.54 5.40 -10.50
CA ILE A 71 -20.71 6.11 -11.04
C ILE A 71 -21.67 5.13 -11.74
N LEU A 72 -21.15 4.23 -12.58
CA LEU A 72 -21.93 3.23 -13.28
C LEU A 72 -22.69 2.34 -12.30
N TRP A 73 -22.01 1.80 -11.30
CA TRP A 73 -22.61 0.91 -10.31
C TRP A 73 -23.67 1.60 -9.47
N ARG A 74 -23.46 2.86 -9.09
CA ARG A 74 -24.47 3.69 -8.40
C ARG A 74 -25.69 3.99 -9.25
N SER A 75 -25.50 4.14 -10.56
CA SER A 75 -26.62 4.36 -11.49
C SER A 75 -27.47 3.11 -11.73
N MET A 76 -26.88 1.91 -11.58
CA MET A 76 -27.53 0.64 -11.88
C MET A 76 -28.20 -0.01 -10.68
N PHE A 77 -27.73 0.25 -9.45
CA PHE A 77 -28.18 -0.43 -8.25
C PHE A 77 -28.53 0.56 -7.14
N SER A 78 -29.53 0.21 -6.33
CA SER A 78 -29.83 0.94 -5.10
C SER A 78 -28.74 0.69 -4.06
N PRO A 79 -28.31 1.72 -3.31
CA PRO A 79 -27.38 1.53 -2.21
C PRO A 79 -28.05 0.72 -1.09
N TYR A 80 -27.33 -0.26 -0.57
CA TYR A 80 -27.62 -0.97 0.66
C TYR A 80 -27.05 -0.20 1.87
N ASP A 81 -25.87 0.41 1.72
CA ASP A 81 -25.32 1.32 2.74
C ASP A 81 -26.02 2.68 2.71
N THR A 82 -26.78 2.98 3.76
CA THR A 82 -27.45 4.28 3.96
C THR A 82 -26.66 5.23 4.87
N SER A 83 -25.40 4.91 5.22
CA SER A 83 -24.57 5.75 6.08
C SER A 83 -24.33 7.15 5.47
N ALA A 84 -24.24 7.22 4.14
CA ALA A 84 -24.04 8.46 3.40
C ALA A 84 -25.13 9.51 3.66
N SER A 85 -26.39 9.08 3.86
CA SER A 85 -27.53 9.97 4.13
C SER A 85 -27.60 10.45 5.59
N ILE A 86 -26.79 9.90 6.49
CA ILE A 86 -26.77 10.28 7.90
C ILE A 86 -25.76 11.42 8.09
N ASN A 87 -26.27 12.65 8.21
CA ASN A 87 -25.44 13.84 8.45
C ASN A 87 -26.03 14.73 9.55
N PRO A 88 -25.94 14.32 10.84
CA PRO A 88 -26.37 15.16 11.95
C PRO A 88 -25.47 16.38 12.08
N SER A 89 -25.99 17.44 12.70
CA SER A 89 -25.22 18.66 13.02
C SER A 89 -24.01 18.35 13.89
N CYS A 90 -22.92 19.11 13.69
CA CYS A 90 -21.73 19.01 14.55
C CYS A 90 -22.10 19.35 16.01
N LEU A 91 -21.46 18.67 16.96
CA LEU A 91 -21.65 18.85 18.41
C LEU A 91 -21.04 20.16 18.92
N SER A 92 -20.02 20.68 18.25
CA SER A 92 -19.52 22.03 18.51
C SER A 92 -20.51 23.06 18.00
N VAL A 93 -20.81 24.09 18.80
CA VAL A 93 -21.68 25.21 18.43
C VAL A 93 -21.17 25.82 17.12
N SER A 94 -21.82 25.46 16.02
CA SER A 94 -21.59 26.08 14.73
C SER A 94 -22.70 27.11 14.58
N HIS A 95 -22.32 28.36 14.36
CA HIS A 95 -23.21 29.34 13.74
C HIS A 95 -23.94 28.65 12.59
N GLU A 96 -25.27 28.69 12.61
CA GLU A 96 -26.11 28.26 11.49
C GLU A 96 -25.49 28.86 10.22
N SER A 97 -24.91 27.99 9.37
CA SER A 97 -24.58 28.42 8.03
C SER A 97 -25.95 28.64 7.40
N PRO A 98 -26.28 29.87 6.95
CA PRO A 98 -27.56 30.09 6.31
C PRO A 98 -27.68 29.09 5.18
N ASP A 99 -28.81 28.39 5.10
CA ASP A 99 -29.16 27.48 4.01
C ASP A 99 -29.09 28.26 2.69
N SER A 100 -27.88 28.34 2.14
CA SER A 100 -27.64 29.00 0.87
C SER A 100 -28.21 28.07 -0.18
N ALA A 101 -29.19 28.56 -0.94
CA ALA A 101 -29.82 27.79 -2.01
C ALA A 101 -28.74 27.21 -2.95
N ILE A 102 -28.54 25.90 -2.87
CA ILE A 102 -27.53 25.17 -3.65
C ILE A 102 -27.96 25.19 -5.13
N ARG A 103 -27.08 25.62 -6.03
CA ARG A 103 -27.40 25.74 -7.46
C ARG A 103 -27.58 24.38 -8.15
N PHE A 104 -26.78 23.37 -7.77
CA PHE A 104 -26.77 22.05 -8.41
C PHE A 104 -26.99 20.92 -7.39
N PRO A 105 -28.22 20.76 -6.87
CA PRO A 105 -28.51 19.79 -5.81
C PRO A 105 -28.32 18.33 -6.24
N TRP A 106 -28.52 17.99 -7.51
CA TRP A 106 -28.32 16.63 -8.01
C TRP A 106 -26.84 16.22 -8.06
N ILE A 107 -25.94 17.17 -8.33
CA ILE A 107 -24.48 16.93 -8.26
C ILE A 107 -24.06 16.76 -6.80
N ALA A 108 -24.61 17.61 -5.92
CA ALA A 108 -24.38 17.54 -4.49
C ALA A 108 -24.76 16.15 -3.94
N SER A 109 -26.00 15.71 -4.17
CA SER A 109 -26.47 14.41 -3.69
C SER A 109 -25.67 13.26 -4.30
N GLY A 110 -25.34 13.29 -5.60
CA GLY A 110 -24.51 12.25 -6.22
C GLY A 110 -23.11 12.12 -5.59
N ILE A 111 -22.48 13.22 -5.21
CA ILE A 111 -21.20 13.20 -4.49
C ILE A 111 -21.39 12.73 -3.05
N GLU A 112 -22.38 13.26 -2.34
CA GLU A 112 -22.64 12.92 -0.94
C GLU A 112 -23.01 11.47 -0.75
N GLU A 113 -23.84 10.90 -1.63
CA GLU A 113 -24.21 9.49 -1.64
C GLU A 113 -23.00 8.57 -1.86
N SER A 114 -21.94 9.06 -2.52
CA SER A 114 -20.69 8.33 -2.72
C SER A 114 -19.78 8.29 -1.48
N ILE A 115 -20.11 9.05 -0.42
CA ILE A 115 -19.39 9.07 0.86
C ILE A 115 -19.92 7.92 1.73
N VAL A 116 -19.45 6.71 1.45
CA VAL A 116 -19.83 5.48 2.16
C VAL A 116 -18.69 4.91 3.00
N TRP A 117 -19.01 3.97 3.88
CA TRP A 117 -18.00 3.26 4.69
C TRP A 117 -17.11 4.21 5.52
N ASP A 118 -15.80 3.94 5.57
CA ASP A 118 -14.82 4.72 6.33
C ASP A 118 -14.76 6.19 5.86
N SER A 119 -15.18 6.48 4.62
CA SER A 119 -15.20 7.84 4.07
C SER A 119 -16.14 8.77 4.85
N VAL A 120 -17.21 8.24 5.46
CA VAL A 120 -18.11 9.01 6.32
C VAL A 120 -17.35 9.60 7.50
N TYR A 121 -16.46 8.83 8.12
CA TYR A 121 -15.65 9.31 9.24
C TYR A 121 -14.63 10.35 8.78
N PHE A 122 -13.92 10.14 7.67
CA PHE A 122 -12.93 11.11 7.19
C PHE A 122 -13.56 12.46 6.82
N VAL A 123 -14.71 12.45 6.14
CA VAL A 123 -15.43 13.68 5.80
C VAL A 123 -15.99 14.35 7.05
N ARG A 124 -16.57 13.57 7.98
CA ARG A 124 -17.07 14.12 9.24
C ARG A 124 -15.98 14.75 10.09
N ILE A 125 -14.81 14.12 10.20
CA ILE A 125 -13.67 14.70 10.92
C ILE A 125 -13.19 15.99 10.24
N ALA A 126 -13.19 16.04 8.90
CA ALA A 126 -12.82 17.25 8.17
C ALA A 126 -13.84 18.39 8.36
N GLN A 127 -15.10 18.05 8.61
CA GLN A 127 -16.21 18.98 8.83
C GLN A 127 -16.31 19.47 10.29
N CYS A 128 -16.37 18.53 11.24
CA CYS A 128 -16.71 18.78 12.64
C CYS A 128 -15.53 18.57 13.61
N GLY A 129 -14.38 18.06 13.14
CA GLY A 129 -13.29 17.63 14.01
C GLY A 129 -13.54 16.28 14.68
N TYR A 130 -12.74 15.97 15.69
CA TYR A 130 -12.81 14.70 16.43
C TYR A 130 -13.85 14.78 17.55
N GLU A 131 -15.06 14.32 17.26
CA GLU A 131 -16.20 14.42 18.17
C GLU A 131 -16.38 13.20 19.08
N TYR A 132 -16.09 11.99 18.57
CA TYR A 132 -16.31 10.74 19.30
C TYR A 132 -15.03 9.94 19.49
N GLU A 133 -14.93 9.18 20.58
CA GLU A 133 -13.76 8.37 20.94
C GLU A 133 -13.33 7.44 19.79
N GLN A 134 -14.27 6.77 19.12
CA GLN A 134 -13.98 5.87 18.00
C GLN A 134 -13.39 6.58 16.76
N THR A 135 -13.62 7.88 16.59
CA THR A 135 -13.12 8.61 15.41
C THR A 135 -11.59 8.78 15.43
N TYR A 136 -10.95 8.66 16.59
CA TYR A 136 -9.49 8.72 16.74
C TYR A 136 -8.74 7.51 16.16
N ALA A 137 -9.44 6.52 15.62
CA ALA A 137 -8.79 5.49 14.81
C ALA A 137 -8.45 5.97 13.40
N PHE A 138 -9.16 6.98 12.91
CA PHE A 138 -8.93 7.62 11.63
C PHE A 138 -7.93 8.74 11.84
N LEU A 139 -6.68 8.53 11.41
CA LEU A 139 -5.59 9.47 11.65
C LEU A 139 -5.74 10.77 10.84
N PRO A 140 -5.11 11.88 11.30
CA PRO A 140 -5.54 13.23 10.93
C PRO A 140 -5.08 13.73 9.57
N LEU A 141 -4.11 13.11 8.89
CA LEU A 141 -3.55 13.69 7.66
C LEU A 141 -4.62 13.90 6.57
N LEU A 142 -5.42 12.88 6.27
CA LEU A 142 -6.43 12.98 5.21
C LEU A 142 -7.52 14.02 5.56
N PRO A 143 -8.16 13.98 6.76
CA PRO A 143 -9.14 15.00 7.14
C PRO A 143 -8.58 16.43 7.12
N ILE A 144 -7.35 16.65 7.59
CA ILE A 144 -6.72 17.97 7.57
C ILE A 144 -6.56 18.48 6.14
N VAL A 145 -6.07 17.65 5.22
CA VAL A 145 -5.87 18.05 3.82
C VAL A 145 -7.22 18.26 3.12
N ILE A 146 -8.23 17.43 3.40
CA ILE A 146 -9.61 17.63 2.91
C ILE A 146 -10.16 18.98 3.37
N SER A 147 -10.07 19.27 4.67
CA SER A 147 -10.57 20.52 5.26
C SER A 147 -9.84 21.72 4.68
N PHE A 148 -8.51 21.67 4.60
CA PHE A 148 -7.69 22.73 4.02
C PHE A 148 -8.07 22.99 2.55
N LEU A 149 -8.17 21.96 1.72
CA LEU A 149 -8.46 22.11 0.29
C LEU A 149 -9.88 22.64 0.04
N SER A 150 -10.84 22.17 0.84
CA SER A 150 -12.26 22.58 0.75
C SER A 150 -12.46 24.04 1.16
N ASN A 151 -11.71 24.51 2.16
CA ASN A 151 -11.77 25.88 2.66
C ASN A 151 -10.83 26.85 1.92
N THR A 152 -10.09 26.38 0.91
CA THR A 152 -9.19 27.21 0.11
C THR A 152 -9.48 27.07 -1.39
N VAL A 153 -8.88 26.08 -2.06
CA VAL A 153 -8.92 25.89 -3.51
C VAL A 153 -10.34 25.60 -4.02
N PHE A 154 -11.10 24.79 -3.30
CA PHE A 154 -12.46 24.40 -3.69
C PHE A 154 -13.56 25.18 -2.97
N TRP A 155 -13.21 26.19 -2.18
CA TRP A 155 -14.19 27.06 -1.51
C TRP A 155 -15.20 27.70 -2.49
N PRO A 156 -14.81 28.15 -3.70
CA PRO A 156 -15.78 28.70 -4.67
C PRO A 156 -16.87 27.71 -5.13
N LEU A 157 -16.70 26.40 -4.91
CA LEU A 157 -17.70 25.38 -5.24
C LEU A 157 -18.77 25.20 -4.16
N VAL A 158 -18.53 25.69 -2.93
CA VAL A 158 -19.47 25.57 -1.80
C VAL A 158 -20.87 26.13 -2.13
N PRO A 159 -21.04 27.34 -2.71
CA PRO A 159 -22.37 27.82 -3.09
C PRO A 159 -23.01 27.04 -4.26
N LEU A 160 -22.22 26.23 -5.00
CA LEU A 160 -22.72 25.50 -6.17
C LEU A 160 -23.26 24.12 -5.80
N ILE A 161 -22.55 23.39 -4.94
CA ILE A 161 -22.84 21.99 -4.62
C ILE A 161 -22.95 21.71 -3.10
N GLY A 162 -22.80 22.73 -2.24
CA GLY A 162 -22.83 22.56 -0.79
C GLY A 162 -21.48 22.14 -0.20
N TYR A 163 -21.28 22.45 1.10
CA TYR A 163 -20.00 22.25 1.78
C TYR A 163 -19.60 20.77 1.90
N ARG A 164 -20.56 19.89 2.22
CA ARG A 164 -20.30 18.46 2.38
C ARG A 164 -19.89 17.79 1.07
N ALA A 165 -20.57 18.11 -0.04
CA ALA A 165 -20.15 17.66 -1.36
C ALA A 165 -18.74 18.16 -1.74
N VAL A 166 -18.37 19.40 -1.38
CA VAL A 166 -17.00 19.91 -1.59
C VAL A 166 -15.97 19.12 -0.79
N LEU A 167 -16.25 18.76 0.47
CA LEU A 167 -15.38 17.89 1.27
C LEU A 167 -15.21 16.51 0.60
N GLY A 168 -16.30 15.92 0.11
CA GLY A 168 -16.28 14.67 -0.65
C GLY A 168 -15.39 14.77 -1.90
N LEU A 169 -15.61 15.80 -2.71
CA LEU A 169 -14.85 16.09 -3.92
C LEU A 169 -13.36 16.28 -3.63
N SER A 170 -13.02 17.03 -2.57
CA SER A 170 -11.64 17.17 -2.07
C SER A 170 -11.00 15.82 -1.80
N GLY A 171 -11.70 14.94 -1.08
CA GLY A 171 -11.21 13.60 -0.76
C GLY A 171 -10.89 12.76 -2.00
N TYR A 172 -11.80 12.71 -2.98
CA TYR A 172 -11.56 12.03 -4.25
C TYR A 172 -10.38 12.65 -5.00
N PHE A 173 -10.31 13.97 -5.10
CA PHE A 173 -9.22 14.66 -5.78
C PHE A 173 -7.86 14.33 -5.16
N ILE A 174 -7.74 14.47 -3.84
CA ILE A 174 -6.51 14.21 -3.08
C ILE A 174 -6.01 12.79 -3.34
N ASN A 175 -6.88 11.79 -3.21
CA ASN A 175 -6.46 10.40 -3.30
C ASN A 175 -6.08 9.96 -4.71
N ASN A 176 -6.81 10.42 -5.72
CA ASN A 176 -6.51 10.06 -7.11
C ASN A 176 -5.24 10.78 -7.59
N VAL A 177 -5.00 12.03 -7.19
CA VAL A 177 -3.74 12.74 -7.46
C VAL A 177 -2.58 12.09 -6.73
N ALA A 178 -2.73 11.80 -5.43
CA ALA A 178 -1.71 11.13 -4.64
C ALA A 178 -1.34 9.77 -5.26
N PHE A 179 -2.32 8.98 -5.69
CA PHE A 179 -2.09 7.69 -6.34
C PHE A 179 -1.21 7.78 -7.60
N VAL A 180 -1.45 8.80 -8.44
CA VAL A 180 -0.63 9.03 -9.64
C VAL A 180 0.82 9.28 -9.26
N PHE A 181 1.08 10.09 -8.23
CA PHE A 181 2.44 10.27 -7.71
C PHE A 181 3.02 8.99 -7.13
N VAL A 182 2.23 8.17 -6.41
CA VAL A 182 2.69 6.88 -5.87
C VAL A 182 3.16 5.97 -7.00
N ALA A 183 2.39 5.85 -8.08
CA ALA A 183 2.75 5.00 -9.21
C ALA A 183 4.09 5.43 -9.84
N LEU A 184 4.34 6.74 -9.94
CA LEU A 184 5.61 7.29 -10.42
C LEU A 184 6.76 7.03 -9.44
N TYR A 185 6.56 7.26 -8.15
CA TYR A 185 7.58 6.96 -7.12
C TYR A 185 7.90 5.46 -7.08
N LEU A 186 6.90 4.59 -7.20
CA LEU A 186 7.10 3.15 -7.26
C LEU A 186 7.92 2.77 -8.49
N TYR A 187 7.65 3.34 -9.66
CA TYR A 187 8.45 3.09 -10.86
C TYR A 187 9.91 3.52 -10.67
N ARG A 188 10.13 4.73 -10.13
CA ARG A 188 11.47 5.26 -9.87
C ARG A 188 12.22 4.43 -8.82
N LEU A 189 11.55 4.04 -7.74
CA LEU A 189 12.11 3.15 -6.73
C LEU A 189 12.46 1.79 -7.33
N SER A 190 11.55 1.21 -8.13
CA SER A 190 11.78 -0.07 -8.80
C SER A 190 13.02 -0.03 -9.70
N LEU A 191 13.24 1.07 -10.43
CA LEU A 191 14.44 1.24 -11.25
C LEU A 191 15.72 1.23 -10.42
N VAL A 192 15.72 1.88 -9.25
CA VAL A 192 16.87 1.94 -8.33
C VAL A 192 17.18 0.56 -7.76
N ILE A 193 16.15 -0.21 -7.39
CA ILE A 193 16.30 -1.50 -6.70
C ILE A 193 16.56 -2.65 -7.68
N LEU A 194 15.68 -2.81 -8.68
CA LEU A 194 15.70 -3.95 -9.60
C LEU A 194 16.74 -3.80 -10.72
N LYS A 195 17.17 -2.57 -11.02
CA LYS A 195 18.08 -2.25 -12.14
C LYS A 195 17.61 -2.78 -13.51
N ASP A 196 16.32 -3.07 -13.65
CA ASP A 196 15.66 -3.53 -14.89
C ASP A 196 14.44 -2.64 -15.19
N SER A 197 14.49 -1.93 -16.32
CA SER A 197 13.44 -1.03 -16.79
C SER A 197 12.12 -1.74 -17.07
N LYS A 198 12.16 -2.95 -17.62
CA LYS A 198 10.99 -3.74 -18.01
C LYS A 198 10.34 -4.38 -16.80
N ALA A 199 11.12 -4.91 -15.85
CA ALA A 199 10.57 -5.41 -14.59
C ALA A 199 9.94 -4.27 -13.77
N SER A 200 10.58 -3.10 -13.75
CA SER A 200 10.07 -1.90 -13.06
C SER A 200 8.76 -1.39 -13.65
N LEU A 201 8.66 -1.35 -14.98
CA LEU A 201 7.42 -0.97 -15.68
C LEU A 201 6.28 -1.94 -15.34
N ARG A 202 6.53 -3.26 -15.45
CA ARG A 202 5.53 -4.29 -15.15
C ARG A 202 5.04 -4.22 -13.71
N ALA A 203 5.94 -4.07 -12.74
CA ALA A 203 5.59 -3.89 -11.33
C ALA A 203 4.70 -2.66 -11.11
N SER A 204 5.04 -1.53 -11.74
CA SER A 204 4.28 -0.28 -11.60
C SER A 204 2.90 -0.35 -12.25
N ILE A 205 2.79 -1.04 -13.40
CA ILE A 205 1.49 -1.30 -14.05
C ILE A 205 0.62 -2.21 -13.17
N LEU A 206 1.18 -3.27 -12.58
CA LEU A 206 0.45 -4.13 -11.64
C LEU A 206 -0.05 -3.33 -10.43
N PHE A 207 0.75 -2.40 -9.90
CA PHE A 207 0.32 -1.50 -8.84
C PHE A 207 -0.85 -0.60 -9.27
N CYS A 208 -0.85 -0.10 -10.51
CA CYS A 208 -1.94 0.72 -11.05
C CYS A 208 -3.30 0.00 -11.06
N PHE A 209 -3.28 -1.33 -11.13
CA PHE A 209 -4.44 -2.22 -11.17
C PHE A 209 -4.43 -3.22 -10.01
N ASN A 210 -3.99 -2.81 -8.83
CA ASN A 210 -3.95 -3.70 -7.68
C ASN A 210 -5.38 -4.04 -7.16
N PRO A 211 -5.58 -5.16 -6.45
CA PRO A 211 -6.90 -5.56 -5.93
C PRO A 211 -7.53 -4.58 -4.93
N ALA A 212 -6.71 -3.78 -4.22
CA ALA A 212 -7.16 -2.75 -3.29
C ALA A 212 -7.41 -1.39 -3.98
N SER A 213 -7.41 -1.33 -5.32
CA SER A 213 -7.40 -0.06 -6.06
C SER A 213 -8.59 0.84 -5.77
N ILE A 214 -9.74 0.28 -5.37
CA ILE A 214 -10.91 1.06 -4.97
C ILE A 214 -10.60 1.98 -3.79
N PHE A 215 -9.87 1.51 -2.77
CA PHE A 215 -9.44 2.31 -1.62
C PHE A 215 -8.40 3.38 -1.97
N TYR A 216 -7.64 3.15 -3.04
CA TYR A 216 -6.74 4.17 -3.58
C TYR A 216 -7.48 5.25 -4.41
N SER A 217 -8.75 5.03 -4.74
CA SER A 217 -9.58 5.97 -5.51
C SER A 217 -10.67 6.65 -4.69
N SER A 218 -11.24 5.98 -3.69
CA SER A 218 -12.23 6.52 -2.77
C SER A 218 -11.58 7.33 -1.66
N ILE A 219 -12.38 7.93 -0.76
CA ILE A 219 -11.91 8.83 0.30
C ILE A 219 -11.34 8.01 1.47
N TYR A 220 -10.13 7.48 1.28
CA TYR A 220 -9.39 6.72 2.27
C TYR A 220 -7.90 7.11 2.34
N THR A 221 -7.15 6.61 3.33
CA THR A 221 -5.77 7.03 3.60
C THR A 221 -4.71 6.29 2.79
N GLU A 222 -5.05 5.23 2.05
CA GLU A 222 -4.11 4.34 1.36
C GLU A 222 -3.24 5.10 0.35
N SER A 223 -3.82 6.00 -0.44
CA SER A 223 -3.07 6.79 -1.44
C SER A 223 -2.08 7.76 -0.79
N LEU A 224 -2.49 8.50 0.23
CA LEU A 224 -1.59 9.41 0.96
C LEU A 224 -0.52 8.65 1.73
N TYR A 225 -0.89 7.56 2.40
CA TYR A 225 0.07 6.70 3.09
C TYR A 225 1.13 6.16 2.14
N ALA A 226 0.71 5.60 1.00
CA ALA A 226 1.64 5.03 0.02
C ALA A 226 2.49 6.13 -0.65
N LEU A 227 1.96 7.33 -0.86
CA LEU A 227 2.71 8.47 -1.38
C LEU A 227 3.89 8.78 -0.47
N PHE A 228 3.61 9.00 0.81
CA PHE A 228 4.63 9.40 1.77
C PHE A 228 5.56 8.25 2.15
N SER A 229 5.06 7.01 2.23
CA SER A 229 5.86 5.82 2.52
C SER A 229 6.78 5.44 1.35
N ILE A 230 6.23 5.16 0.16
CA ILE A 230 7.02 4.76 -1.01
C ILE A 230 7.91 5.92 -1.48
N GLY A 231 7.38 7.16 -1.48
CA GLY A 231 8.17 8.35 -1.78
C GLY A 231 9.30 8.56 -0.78
N GLY A 232 9.05 8.40 0.52
CA GLY A 232 10.07 8.47 1.56
C GLY A 232 11.16 7.43 1.37
N VAL A 233 10.79 6.17 1.09
CA VAL A 233 11.78 5.13 0.81
C VAL A 233 12.55 5.39 -0.50
N TYR A 234 11.89 5.92 -1.53
CA TYR A 234 12.58 6.37 -2.76
C TYR A 234 13.65 7.42 -2.46
N TYR A 235 13.35 8.45 -1.66
CA TYR A 235 14.32 9.46 -1.29
C TYR A 235 15.45 8.89 -0.43
N LEU A 236 15.14 7.95 0.48
CA LEU A 236 16.14 7.25 1.28
C LEU A 236 17.12 6.47 0.38
N MET A 237 16.60 5.73 -0.59
CA MET A 237 17.40 4.93 -1.52
C MET A 237 18.13 5.77 -2.56
N SER A 238 17.65 6.99 -2.84
CA SER A 238 18.32 7.96 -3.70
C SER A 238 19.46 8.72 -3.00
N GLY A 239 19.67 8.48 -1.69
CA GLY A 239 20.74 9.13 -0.92
C GLY A 239 20.42 10.55 -0.45
N ALA A 240 19.15 10.98 -0.47
CA ALA A 240 18.76 12.28 0.10
C ALA A 240 18.96 12.29 1.62
N ASN A 241 19.27 13.48 2.18
CA ASN A 241 19.65 13.66 3.59
C ASN A 241 18.51 13.35 4.60
N ASN A 242 18.06 14.34 5.38
CA ASN A 242 17.01 14.14 6.38
C ASN A 242 15.59 14.26 5.78
N PHE A 243 15.47 14.59 4.49
CA PHE A 243 14.20 14.67 3.76
C PHE A 243 13.36 13.39 3.78
N PRO A 244 13.94 12.16 3.64
CA PRO A 244 13.18 10.92 3.74
C PRO A 244 12.54 10.74 5.13
N VAL A 245 13.19 11.21 6.20
CA VAL A 245 12.66 11.13 7.57
C VAL A 245 11.35 11.89 7.67
N LEU A 246 11.28 13.10 7.12
CA LEU A 246 10.08 13.92 7.10
C LEU A 246 8.94 13.22 6.35
N TRP A 247 9.23 12.68 5.15
CA TRP A 247 8.23 11.93 4.36
C TRP A 247 7.72 10.70 5.11
N LEU A 248 8.62 9.90 5.68
CA LEU A 248 8.25 8.71 6.44
C LEU A 248 7.48 9.07 7.72
N ALA A 249 7.80 10.19 8.38
CA ALA A 249 7.04 10.69 9.52
C ALA A 249 5.60 11.09 9.11
N VAL A 250 5.45 11.84 8.02
CA VAL A 250 4.12 12.24 7.49
C VAL A 250 3.27 11.02 7.12
N SER A 251 3.89 9.94 6.62
CA SER A 251 3.17 8.68 6.39
C SER A 251 2.51 8.13 7.67
N GLY A 252 3.13 8.35 8.83
CA GLY A 252 2.60 8.00 10.15
C GLY A 252 1.38 8.81 10.58
N SER A 253 1.17 9.99 10.00
CA SER A 253 -0.06 10.79 10.18
C SER A 253 -1.20 10.36 9.28
N ALA A 254 -0.93 9.59 8.21
CA ALA A 254 -1.97 9.00 7.37
C ALA A 254 -2.49 7.70 7.97
N ARG A 255 -1.58 6.86 8.47
CA ARG A 255 -1.87 5.55 9.06
C ARG A 255 -0.84 5.22 10.12
N SER A 256 -1.28 4.55 11.19
CA SER A 256 -0.41 4.04 12.26
C SER A 256 0.72 3.15 11.71
N ASN A 257 0.48 2.43 10.61
CA ASN A 257 1.48 1.62 9.89
C ASN A 257 2.75 2.40 9.49
N GLY A 258 2.68 3.73 9.38
CA GLY A 258 3.84 4.56 9.05
C GLY A 258 4.98 4.45 10.05
N VAL A 259 4.71 4.08 11.31
CA VAL A 259 5.75 3.86 12.33
C VAL A 259 6.69 2.71 11.94
N LEU A 260 6.22 1.74 11.17
CA LEU A 260 7.02 0.60 10.71
C LEU A 260 8.13 1.03 9.74
N ASN A 261 8.01 2.21 9.14
CA ASN A 261 9.05 2.77 8.27
C ASN A 261 10.34 3.11 9.03
N ALA A 262 10.30 3.24 10.37
CA ALA A 262 11.50 3.37 11.19
C ALA A 262 12.44 2.15 11.02
N GLY A 263 11.90 0.98 10.69
CA GLY A 263 12.66 -0.24 10.41
C GLY A 263 13.71 -0.08 9.32
N TYR A 264 13.49 0.76 8.30
CA TYR A 264 14.49 1.03 7.27
C TYR A 264 15.74 1.74 7.82
N TYR A 265 15.55 2.67 8.76
CA TYR A 265 16.67 3.37 9.41
C TYR A 265 17.38 2.48 10.44
N VAL A 266 16.64 1.64 11.16
CA VAL A 266 17.22 0.62 12.04
C VAL A 266 18.09 -0.34 11.23
N PHE A 267 17.58 -0.88 10.12
CA PHE A 267 18.33 -1.78 9.24
C PHE A 267 19.59 -1.12 8.68
N LYS A 268 19.47 0.12 8.19
CA LYS A 268 20.61 0.92 7.70
C LYS A 268 21.65 1.15 8.79
N ALA A 269 21.23 1.53 9.99
CA ALA A 269 22.14 1.80 11.10
C ALA A 269 22.88 0.54 11.59
N LEU A 270 22.18 -0.59 11.68
CA LEU A 270 22.79 -1.88 12.06
C LEU A 270 23.88 -2.27 11.07
N ASN A 271 23.59 -2.19 9.76
CA ASN A 271 24.54 -2.54 8.71
C ASN A 271 25.72 -1.57 8.59
N GLN A 272 25.47 -0.26 8.72
CA GLN A 272 26.54 0.74 8.74
C GLN A 272 27.45 0.60 9.96
N SER A 273 26.88 0.36 11.15
CA SER A 273 27.64 0.13 12.38
C SER A 273 28.50 -1.13 12.29
N TYR A 274 27.93 -2.23 11.80
CA TYR A 274 28.67 -3.46 11.57
C TYR A 274 29.84 -3.25 10.61
N TYR A 275 29.58 -2.61 9.46
CA TYR A 275 30.62 -2.33 8.46
C TYR A 275 31.72 -1.38 8.99
N ALA A 276 31.35 -0.35 9.75
CA ALA A 276 32.29 0.58 10.36
C ALA A 276 33.19 -0.10 11.40
N MET A 277 32.64 -0.98 12.24
CA MET A 277 33.39 -1.69 13.27
C MET A 277 34.29 -2.80 12.71
N TYR A 278 33.71 -3.72 11.93
CA TYR A 278 34.39 -4.96 11.58
C TYR A 278 35.22 -4.85 10.30
N VAL A 279 34.77 -4.06 9.33
CA VAL A 279 35.45 -3.94 8.03
C VAL A 279 36.41 -2.75 8.03
N LYS A 280 35.92 -1.55 8.34
CA LYS A 280 36.75 -0.33 8.33
C LYS A 280 37.54 -0.12 9.64
N LYS A 281 37.31 -0.91 10.69
CA LYS A 281 37.95 -0.77 12.02
C LYS A 281 37.94 0.66 12.56
N LYS A 282 36.84 1.40 12.33
CA LYS A 282 36.68 2.78 12.81
C LYS A 282 36.47 2.81 14.33
N HIS A 283 36.74 3.95 14.95
CA HIS A 283 36.59 4.15 16.39
C HIS A 283 35.13 4.03 16.85
N ALA A 284 34.92 3.50 18.07
CA ALA A 284 33.61 3.32 18.68
C ALA A 284 32.76 4.61 18.75
N CYS A 285 33.40 5.77 18.88
CA CYS A 285 32.72 7.07 18.87
C CYS A 285 31.92 7.31 17.57
N LEU A 286 32.47 6.95 16.41
CA LEU A 286 31.80 7.13 15.12
C LEU A 286 30.61 6.18 14.97
N VAL A 287 30.71 4.96 15.52
CA VAL A 287 29.61 4.00 15.56
C VAL A 287 28.48 4.52 16.45
N LEU A 288 28.83 5.06 17.63
CA LEU A 288 27.86 5.67 18.53
C LEU A 288 27.14 6.86 17.87
N GLN A 289 27.86 7.70 17.11
CA GLN A 289 27.24 8.78 16.33
C GLN A 289 26.24 8.28 15.29
N VAL A 290 26.55 7.19 14.57
CA VAL A 290 25.63 6.57 13.61
C VAL A 290 24.36 6.05 14.31
N LEU A 291 24.52 5.38 15.44
CA LEU A 291 23.40 4.86 16.23
C LEU A 291 22.52 5.98 16.82
N LEU A 292 23.14 7.03 17.37
CA LEU A 292 22.41 8.20 17.89
C LEU A 292 21.67 8.93 16.78
N ALA A 293 22.30 9.14 15.62
CA ALA A 293 21.63 9.75 14.46
C ALA A 293 20.44 8.89 13.98
N ALA A 294 20.59 7.56 13.97
CA ALA A 294 19.49 6.66 13.63
C ALA A 294 18.35 6.70 14.65
N ALA A 295 18.68 6.74 15.96
CA ALA A 295 17.69 6.86 17.02
C ALA A 295 16.88 8.16 16.90
N LEU A 296 17.55 9.29 16.67
CA LEU A 296 16.88 10.59 16.44
C LEU A 296 15.94 10.54 15.22
N ARG A 297 16.38 9.93 14.11
CA ARG A 297 15.54 9.77 12.92
C ARG A 297 14.33 8.86 13.17
N CYS A 298 14.51 7.80 13.94
CA CYS A 298 13.40 6.94 14.35
C CYS A 298 12.40 7.71 15.23
N ILE A 299 12.87 8.45 16.24
CA ILE A 299 12.02 9.30 17.09
C ILE A 299 11.19 10.24 16.21
N CYS A 300 11.80 10.92 15.24
CA CYS A 300 11.08 11.79 14.31
C CYS A 300 9.96 11.07 13.54
N ILE A 301 10.14 9.80 13.16
CA ILE A 301 9.11 9.00 12.49
C ILE A 301 7.95 8.65 13.45
N PHE A 302 8.22 8.45 14.74
CA PHE A 302 7.20 8.16 15.75
C PHE A 302 6.44 9.41 16.22
N ILE A 303 7.04 10.60 16.14
CA ILE A 303 6.45 11.87 16.65
C ILE A 303 4.99 12.06 16.20
N PRO A 304 4.62 11.95 14.92
CA PRO A 304 3.25 12.28 14.52
C PRO A 304 2.20 11.32 15.09
N PHE A 305 2.54 10.04 15.23
CA PHE A 305 1.66 9.06 15.88
C PHE A 305 1.51 9.38 17.37
N LEU A 306 2.61 9.63 18.07
CA LEU A 306 2.62 9.96 19.50
C LEU A 306 1.90 11.28 19.79
N ALA A 307 2.10 12.30 18.95
CA ALA A 307 1.42 13.58 19.05
C ALA A 307 -0.10 13.41 18.90
N PHE A 308 -0.53 12.54 18.00
CA PHE A 308 -1.96 12.25 17.83
C PHE A 308 -2.55 11.46 19.02
N GLN A 309 -1.78 10.53 19.61
CA GLN A 309 -2.19 9.88 20.87
C GLN A 309 -2.33 10.89 22.02
N ALA A 310 -1.37 11.81 22.14
CA ALA A 310 -1.40 12.88 23.13
C ALA A 310 -2.57 13.85 22.92
N TYR A 311 -2.88 14.18 21.66
CA TYR A 311 -4.06 14.98 21.30
C TYR A 311 -5.37 14.31 21.73
N GLY A 312 -5.51 13.00 21.51
CA GLY A 312 -6.67 12.25 21.99
C GLY A 312 -6.77 12.20 23.52
N TYR A 313 -5.65 12.03 24.21
CA TYR A 313 -5.61 12.11 25.67
C TYR A 313 -6.02 13.50 26.18
N TYR A 314 -5.53 14.57 25.55
CA TYR A 314 -5.86 15.94 25.91
C TYR A 314 -7.37 16.20 25.78
N ASN A 315 -7.99 15.76 24.69
CA ASN A 315 -9.42 16.02 24.44
C ASN A 315 -10.37 15.15 25.28
N ILE A 316 -10.00 13.90 25.59
CA ILE A 316 -10.91 12.93 26.23
C ILE A 316 -10.64 12.79 27.73
N CYS A 317 -9.38 12.82 28.15
CA CYS A 317 -9.01 12.45 29.52
C CYS A 317 -8.80 13.66 30.45
N LEU A 318 -8.32 14.80 29.94
CA LEU A 318 -8.07 15.97 30.79
C LEU A 318 -9.38 16.62 31.24
N GLY A 319 -9.37 17.19 32.45
CA GLY A 319 -10.51 17.90 33.04
C GLY A 319 -11.59 17.01 33.66
N HIS A 320 -11.48 15.69 33.56
CA HIS A 320 -12.42 14.74 34.15
C HIS A 320 -11.92 14.20 35.49
N SER A 321 -12.85 13.89 36.41
CA SER A 321 -12.50 13.25 37.68
C SER A 321 -12.02 11.81 37.47
N HIS A 322 -11.22 11.28 38.41
CA HIS A 322 -10.65 9.93 38.27
C HIS A 322 -11.73 8.83 38.10
N ASP A 323 -12.92 9.01 38.68
CA ASP A 323 -14.00 8.02 38.57
C ASP A 323 -14.71 8.07 37.21
N GLU A 324 -14.74 9.23 36.55
CA GLU A 324 -15.35 9.44 35.23
C GLU A 324 -14.39 9.13 34.06
N MET A 325 -13.08 9.07 34.32
CA MET A 325 -12.07 8.80 33.30
C MET A 325 -12.23 7.41 32.67
N ARG A 326 -12.06 7.35 31.34
CA ARG A 326 -12.07 6.10 30.57
C ARG A 326 -10.94 5.15 31.05
N PRO A 327 -11.13 3.83 30.98
CA PRO A 327 -10.15 2.86 31.51
C PRO A 327 -8.76 2.97 30.90
N TRP A 328 -8.65 3.39 29.64
CA TRP A 328 -7.37 3.55 28.97
C TRP A 328 -6.61 4.82 29.42
N CYS A 329 -7.31 5.86 29.88
CA CYS A 329 -6.68 7.04 30.48
C CYS A 329 -5.93 6.69 31.77
N LYS A 330 -6.38 5.67 32.50
CA LYS A 330 -5.84 5.22 33.79
C LYS A 330 -4.61 4.31 33.66
N LYS A 331 -4.27 3.86 32.45
CA LYS A 331 -3.13 2.97 32.22
C LYS A 331 -1.82 3.74 32.32
N THR A 332 -0.75 3.06 32.76
CA THR A 332 0.62 3.63 32.85
C THR A 332 1.07 4.28 31.54
N VAL A 333 0.68 3.69 30.41
CA VAL A 333 0.83 4.29 29.08
C VAL A 333 -0.57 4.40 28.47
N PRO A 334 -1.17 5.61 28.46
CA PRO A 334 -2.53 5.81 27.96
C PRO A 334 -2.54 5.81 26.43
N LEU A 335 -2.70 4.63 25.83
CA LEU A 335 -2.76 4.45 24.38
C LEU A 335 -4.21 4.35 23.89
N LEU A 336 -4.74 5.50 23.44
CA LEU A 336 -6.08 5.60 22.86
C LEU A 336 -6.25 4.64 21.68
N TYR A 337 -5.35 4.66 20.69
CA TYR A 337 -5.49 3.85 19.48
C TYR A 337 -5.60 2.34 19.80
N SER A 338 -4.77 1.83 20.72
CA SER A 338 -4.83 0.42 21.15
C SER A 338 -6.15 0.09 21.86
N PHE A 339 -6.66 1.02 22.67
CA PHE A 339 -7.98 0.88 23.29
C PHE A 339 -9.08 0.83 22.24
N ILE A 340 -9.09 1.73 21.24
CA ILE A 340 -10.17 1.72 20.25
C ILE A 340 -10.12 0.44 19.41
N GLN A 341 -8.93 0.02 18.98
CA GLN A 341 -8.71 -1.23 18.24
C GLN A 341 -9.27 -2.44 19.00
N SER A 342 -9.01 -2.56 20.29
CA SER A 342 -9.49 -3.69 21.10
C SER A 342 -10.97 -3.56 21.52
N HIS A 343 -11.41 -2.39 21.96
CA HIS A 343 -12.73 -2.17 22.54
C HIS A 343 -13.85 -2.09 21.49
N TYR A 344 -13.65 -1.33 20.42
CA TYR A 344 -14.68 -1.11 19.39
C TYR A 344 -14.56 -2.11 18.24
N TRP A 345 -13.34 -2.55 17.92
CA TRP A 345 -13.10 -3.46 16.80
C TRP A 345 -12.60 -4.84 17.22
N GLY A 346 -12.44 -5.18 18.50
CA GLY A 346 -12.03 -6.55 18.87
C GLY A 346 -10.70 -7.01 18.26
N VAL A 347 -9.79 -6.08 17.96
CA VAL A 347 -8.47 -6.37 17.40
C VAL A 347 -7.56 -6.87 18.53
N GLY A 348 -6.96 -8.05 18.34
CA GLY A 348 -6.04 -8.63 19.30
C GLY A 348 -5.34 -9.88 18.76
N PHE A 349 -4.28 -10.31 19.46
CA PHE A 349 -3.51 -11.48 19.07
C PHE A 349 -4.39 -12.74 19.01
N LEU A 350 -4.45 -13.38 17.84
CA LEU A 350 -5.24 -14.58 17.54
C LEU A 350 -6.77 -14.48 17.78
N GLN A 351 -7.30 -13.32 18.16
CA GLN A 351 -8.74 -13.14 18.44
C GLN A 351 -9.60 -13.33 17.18
N TYR A 352 -8.97 -13.23 16.00
CA TYR A 352 -9.60 -13.37 14.69
C TYR A 352 -9.80 -14.83 14.21
N PHE A 353 -9.14 -15.81 14.84
CA PHE A 353 -9.24 -17.22 14.41
C PHE A 353 -10.55 -17.85 14.88
N GLN A 354 -11.63 -17.54 14.16
CA GLN A 354 -12.95 -18.16 14.31
C GLN A 354 -13.34 -18.86 13.02
N LEU A 355 -14.02 -20.01 13.11
CA LEU A 355 -14.47 -20.75 11.91
C LEU A 355 -15.35 -19.90 10.98
N LYS A 356 -16.10 -18.95 11.54
CA LYS A 356 -16.93 -17.98 10.80
C LYS A 356 -16.11 -17.08 9.85
N GLN A 357 -14.81 -16.91 10.10
CA GLN A 357 -13.92 -16.06 9.31
C GLN A 357 -13.23 -16.77 8.14
N LEU A 358 -13.44 -18.07 7.97
CA LEU A 358 -12.77 -18.85 6.93
C LEU A 358 -12.93 -18.27 5.50
N PRO A 359 -14.12 -17.78 5.07
CA PRO A 359 -14.27 -17.17 3.75
C PRO A 359 -13.33 -15.97 3.52
N ASN A 360 -12.99 -15.26 4.58
CA ASN A 360 -12.23 -14.02 4.55
C ASN A 360 -10.74 -14.29 4.38
N PHE A 361 -10.26 -15.34 5.06
CA PHE A 361 -8.93 -15.89 4.81
C PHE A 361 -8.77 -16.40 3.37
N LEU A 362 -9.79 -17.05 2.81
CA LEU A 362 -9.77 -17.51 1.42
C LEU A 362 -9.67 -16.33 0.44
N LEU A 363 -10.36 -15.23 0.71
CA LEU A 363 -10.32 -14.03 -0.13
C LEU A 363 -9.02 -13.22 0.02
N ALA A 364 -8.39 -13.23 1.19
CA ALA A 364 -7.05 -12.66 1.37
C ALA A 364 -5.92 -13.58 0.84
N SER A 365 -6.21 -14.87 0.65
CA SER A 365 -5.22 -15.90 0.35
C SER A 365 -4.34 -15.61 -0.87
N PRO A 366 -4.80 -15.01 -1.99
CA PRO A 366 -3.93 -14.84 -3.14
C PRO A 366 -2.82 -13.79 -2.90
N VAL A 367 -3.14 -12.67 -2.23
CA VAL A 367 -2.14 -11.64 -1.88
C VAL A 367 -1.23 -12.14 -0.76
N LEU A 368 -1.78 -12.83 0.25
CA LEU A 368 -0.97 -13.43 1.31
C LEU A 368 -0.01 -14.48 0.76
N SER A 369 -0.49 -15.36 -0.12
CA SER A 369 0.34 -16.38 -0.78
C SER A 369 1.42 -15.73 -1.63
N LEU A 370 1.08 -14.70 -2.41
CA LEU A 370 2.06 -13.97 -3.23
C LEU A 370 3.15 -13.32 -2.35
N ALA A 371 2.78 -12.71 -1.23
CA ALA A 371 3.71 -12.12 -0.27
C ALA A 371 4.59 -13.19 0.41
N SER A 372 4.00 -14.29 0.87
CA SER A 372 4.72 -15.42 1.46
C SER A 372 5.68 -16.06 0.46
N CYS A 373 5.26 -16.23 -0.80
CA CYS A 373 6.12 -16.71 -1.89
C CYS A 373 7.26 -15.75 -2.20
N ALA A 374 7.02 -14.43 -2.16
CA ALA A 374 8.06 -13.42 -2.35
C ALA A 374 9.16 -13.54 -1.28
N ILE A 375 8.76 -13.67 -0.01
CA ILE A 375 9.66 -13.86 1.13
C ILE A 375 10.40 -15.20 1.01
N TYR A 376 9.66 -16.30 0.81
CA TYR A 376 10.24 -17.64 0.71
C TYR A 376 11.22 -17.76 -0.46
N SER A 377 10.87 -17.23 -1.63
CA SER A 377 11.75 -17.27 -2.80
C SER A 377 13.05 -16.51 -2.55
N TYR A 378 12.99 -15.36 -1.88
CA TYR A 378 14.18 -14.60 -1.53
C TYR A 378 15.02 -15.35 -0.50
N ALA A 379 14.40 -15.81 0.60
CA ALA A 379 15.08 -16.52 1.69
C ALA A 379 15.70 -17.86 1.25
N LYS A 380 15.13 -18.53 0.25
CA LYS A 380 15.67 -19.78 -0.29
C LYS A 380 16.92 -19.56 -1.16
N ILE A 381 16.93 -18.51 -1.98
CA ILE A 381 18.02 -18.26 -2.93
C ILE A 381 19.17 -17.53 -2.25
N GLU A 382 18.86 -16.53 -1.43
CA GLU A 382 19.83 -15.70 -0.69
C GLU A 382 19.84 -16.05 0.80
N SER A 383 19.91 -17.34 1.15
CA SER A 383 19.79 -17.82 2.54
C SER A 383 20.83 -17.19 3.46
N ASP A 384 22.08 -17.12 3.02
CA ASP A 384 23.19 -16.66 3.85
C ASP A 384 23.04 -15.17 4.18
N ASN A 385 22.69 -14.36 3.19
CA ASN A 385 22.41 -12.94 3.36
C ASN A 385 21.12 -12.69 4.16
N PHE A 386 20.09 -13.52 3.97
CA PHE A 386 18.82 -13.42 4.68
C PHE A 386 18.90 -13.80 6.16
N PHE A 387 19.69 -14.80 6.54
CA PHE A 387 19.86 -15.14 7.96
C PHE A 387 20.93 -14.28 8.64
N SER A 388 21.91 -13.76 7.89
CA SER A 388 22.93 -12.84 8.41
C SER A 388 22.52 -11.36 8.44
N LEU A 389 21.25 -11.02 8.17
CA LEU A 389 20.77 -9.63 8.10
C LEU A 389 21.52 -8.75 7.07
N GLY A 390 22.15 -9.37 6.07
CA GLY A 390 23.00 -8.72 5.09
C GLY A 390 24.44 -8.47 5.53
N PHE A 391 24.84 -8.89 6.74
CA PHE A 391 26.22 -8.74 7.22
C PHE A 391 27.21 -9.57 6.40
N GLY A 392 26.79 -10.74 5.91
CA GLY A 392 27.58 -11.65 5.09
C GLY A 392 27.83 -11.19 3.64
N ALA A 393 27.17 -10.11 3.19
CA ALA A 393 27.26 -9.67 1.79
C ALA A 393 28.70 -9.35 1.37
N THR A 394 29.02 -9.68 0.11
CA THR A 394 30.35 -9.43 -0.48
C THR A 394 30.64 -7.94 -0.57
N VAL A 395 31.91 -7.58 -0.73
CA VAL A 395 32.33 -6.16 -0.86
C VAL A 395 31.72 -5.52 -2.12
N GLU A 396 31.55 -6.27 -3.19
CA GLU A 396 30.95 -5.81 -4.45
C GLU A 396 29.45 -5.52 -4.31
N GLU A 397 28.73 -6.36 -3.58
CA GLU A 397 27.32 -6.15 -3.23
C GLU A 397 27.13 -4.97 -2.28
N LYS A 398 27.99 -4.85 -1.26
CA LYS A 398 28.00 -3.72 -0.32
C LYS A 398 28.30 -2.40 -1.03
N ASN A 399 29.20 -2.40 -2.01
CA ASN A 399 29.49 -1.24 -2.85
C ASN A 399 28.31 -0.89 -3.76
N SER A 400 27.64 -1.90 -4.33
CA SER A 400 26.41 -1.73 -5.11
C SER A 400 25.22 -1.22 -4.28
N ALA A 401 25.27 -1.44 -2.96
CA ALA A 401 24.28 -1.04 -1.97
C ALA A 401 24.81 0.08 -1.05
N SER A 402 25.76 0.90 -1.51
CA SER A 402 26.48 1.87 -0.68
C SER A 402 25.58 2.81 0.13
N VAL A 403 24.39 3.15 -0.37
CA VAL A 403 23.39 3.96 0.35
C VAL A 403 22.92 3.32 1.67
N LEU A 404 22.89 1.99 1.73
CA LEU A 404 22.51 1.20 2.92
C LEU A 404 23.72 0.82 3.77
N PHE A 405 24.90 0.57 3.17
CA PHE A 405 26.05 -0.03 3.87
C PHE A 405 27.25 0.90 4.08
N SER A 406 27.43 1.95 3.27
CA SER A 406 28.51 2.92 3.42
C SER A 406 27.92 4.25 3.91
N GLY A 407 28.42 4.75 5.05
CA GLY A 407 28.19 6.15 5.42
C GLY A 407 28.67 7.04 4.27
N GLY A 408 27.84 7.99 3.83
CA GLY A 408 28.23 8.96 2.82
C GLY A 408 29.42 9.77 3.31
N GLU A 409 30.62 9.40 2.88
CA GLU A 409 31.76 10.29 2.78
C GLU A 409 31.80 10.73 1.32
N GLU A 410 31.67 12.05 1.09
CA GLU A 410 32.14 12.66 -0.15
C GLU A 410 33.60 12.23 -0.40
N PRO A 411 34.03 12.05 -1.66
CA PRO A 411 35.44 11.87 -1.93
C PRO A 411 36.14 13.19 -1.61
N SER A 412 36.78 13.27 -0.44
CA SER A 412 37.79 14.29 -0.18
C SER A 412 38.85 14.17 -1.29
N ARG A 413 39.01 15.25 -2.04
CA ARG A 413 40.15 15.46 -2.92
C ARG A 413 41.38 15.53 -2.04
N ASP A 414 42.04 14.40 -1.84
CA ASP A 414 43.42 14.41 -1.38
C ASP A 414 44.31 14.77 -2.58
N ASP A 415 44.48 16.08 -2.75
CA ASP A 415 45.67 16.64 -3.37
C ASP A 415 46.88 16.26 -2.50
N HIS A 416 47.48 15.11 -2.80
CA HIS A 416 48.85 14.85 -2.39
C HIS A 416 49.73 14.66 -3.62
N HIS A 417 50.33 15.78 -4.03
CA HIS A 417 51.67 15.80 -4.61
C HIS A 417 52.56 14.85 -3.82
N THR A 418 52.90 13.71 -4.42
CA THR A 418 54.07 12.93 -4.01
C THR A 418 54.96 12.72 -5.21
N LYS A 419 56.18 13.21 -5.03
CA LYS A 419 57.29 13.22 -5.96
C LYS A 419 57.55 11.84 -6.53
N ILE A 420 57.89 11.84 -7.81
CA ILE A 420 58.60 10.78 -8.52
C ILE A 420 59.80 10.31 -7.68
N PRO A 421 59.99 8.99 -7.54
CA PRO A 421 61.34 8.44 -7.71
C PRO A 421 61.33 7.48 -8.89
N GLU A 422 62.25 7.73 -9.79
CA GLU A 422 62.57 6.89 -10.93
C GLU A 422 62.94 5.45 -10.51
N ASN A 423 62.32 4.51 -11.20
CA ASN A 423 62.98 3.41 -11.91
C ASN A 423 63.88 2.45 -11.09
N LYS A 424 63.36 1.24 -10.82
CA LYS A 424 64.03 -0.04 -11.11
C LYS A 424 63.06 -1.21 -10.89
N ASN A 425 63.16 -2.20 -11.77
CA ASN A 425 62.53 -3.53 -11.75
C ASN A 425 61.26 -3.74 -12.61
N LEU A 426 61.35 -3.31 -13.87
CA LEU A 426 60.81 -4.08 -15.00
C LEU A 426 61.64 -5.36 -15.17
N ARG A 427 61.25 -6.49 -14.55
CA ARG A 427 61.60 -7.88 -14.96
C ARG A 427 61.10 -8.95 -13.95
N GLN A 428 59.78 -9.10 -13.75
CA GLN A 428 59.24 -10.36 -13.20
C GLN A 428 57.73 -10.54 -13.42
N ARG A 429 57.27 -10.49 -14.68
CA ARG A 429 55.87 -10.87 -15.01
C ARG A 429 55.70 -11.58 -16.36
N GLN A 430 56.75 -12.28 -16.80
CA GLN A 430 56.70 -13.25 -17.88
C GLN A 430 57.36 -14.54 -17.39
N ARG A 431 56.57 -15.42 -16.76
CA ARG A 431 56.79 -16.88 -16.60
C ARG A 431 55.86 -17.47 -15.53
N ILE A 432 54.54 -17.35 -15.71
CA ILE A 432 53.57 -18.34 -15.20
C ILE A 432 52.39 -18.34 -16.19
N LYS A 433 52.65 -18.84 -17.40
CA LYS A 433 51.61 -19.14 -18.40
C LYS A 433 52.12 -20.23 -19.32
N ALA A 434 52.34 -21.41 -18.75
CA ALA A 434 52.58 -22.65 -19.47
C ALA A 434 52.50 -23.82 -18.47
N GLN A 435 51.29 -24.29 -18.20
CA GLN A 435 51.03 -25.69 -17.87
C GLN A 435 49.52 -25.93 -18.00
N GLY A 436 49.16 -26.69 -19.03
CA GLY A 436 47.82 -27.25 -19.17
C GLY A 436 47.73 -28.59 -18.45
N SER A 437 46.56 -28.91 -17.93
CA SER A 437 46.03 -30.27 -17.86
C SER A 437 44.55 -30.23 -17.44
N SER A 438 43.72 -30.79 -18.33
CA SER A 438 42.49 -31.56 -18.08
C SER A 438 41.63 -31.23 -16.86
N VAL A 439 40.43 -30.69 -17.10
CA VAL A 439 39.28 -30.96 -16.23
C VAL A 439 38.06 -31.32 -17.08
N SER A 440 37.45 -32.42 -16.64
CA SER A 440 36.31 -33.16 -17.15
C SER A 440 35.03 -32.34 -17.31
N SER A 441 34.29 -32.74 -18.34
CA SER A 441 32.85 -32.58 -18.49
C SER A 441 32.06 -33.00 -17.24
N ALA A 442 31.39 -32.04 -16.61
CA ALA A 442 30.23 -32.28 -15.77
C ALA A 442 29.25 -31.12 -16.03
N GLU A 443 28.07 -31.48 -16.51
CA GLU A 443 26.95 -30.59 -16.83
C GLU A 443 26.58 -29.75 -15.61
N SER A 444 26.78 -28.43 -15.70
CA SER A 444 26.34 -27.48 -14.69
C SER A 444 24.97 -26.92 -15.06
N GLU A 445 24.10 -26.96 -14.05
CA GLU A 445 22.74 -26.47 -14.05
C GLU A 445 22.62 -25.03 -14.56
N VAL A 446 21.60 -24.86 -15.40
CA VAL A 446 20.99 -23.64 -15.92
C VAL A 446 21.27 -22.37 -15.10
N SER A 447 22.04 -21.46 -15.69
CA SER A 447 22.21 -20.09 -15.22
C SER A 447 20.88 -19.33 -15.23
N VAL A 448 20.30 -19.14 -14.05
CA VAL A 448 19.23 -18.18 -13.81
C VAL A 448 19.82 -16.80 -14.09
N ASN A 449 19.43 -16.17 -15.21
CA ASN A 449 19.77 -14.78 -15.52
C ASN A 449 19.62 -13.91 -14.26
N GLU A 450 20.69 -13.20 -13.90
CA GLU A 450 20.79 -12.27 -12.77
C GLU A 450 19.65 -11.25 -12.77
N SER A 451 18.51 -11.60 -12.19
CA SER A 451 17.43 -10.65 -11.94
C SER A 451 17.80 -9.84 -10.70
N GLY A 452 17.81 -8.50 -10.79
CA GLY A 452 18.14 -7.62 -9.66
C GLY A 452 17.21 -7.76 -8.43
N TYR A 453 16.17 -8.60 -8.51
CA TYR A 453 15.32 -8.99 -7.40
C TYR A 453 16.07 -9.68 -6.25
N TYR A 454 17.10 -10.50 -6.54
CA TYR A 454 17.89 -11.20 -5.50
C TYR A 454 19.06 -10.37 -4.96
N SER A 455 19.15 -9.09 -5.31
CA SER A 455 20.17 -8.18 -4.78
C SER A 455 19.99 -7.96 -3.28
N VAL A 456 21.10 -7.90 -2.53
CA VAL A 456 21.15 -7.55 -1.09
C VAL A 456 20.41 -6.25 -0.75
N VAL A 457 20.29 -5.31 -1.70
CA VAL A 457 19.52 -4.06 -1.57
C VAL A 457 18.04 -4.31 -1.27
N MET A 458 17.51 -5.47 -1.65
CA MET A 458 16.12 -5.90 -1.47
C MET A 458 15.79 -6.32 -0.02
N LEU A 459 16.79 -6.74 0.76
CA LEU A 459 16.63 -7.25 2.13
C LEU A 459 15.71 -6.42 3.05
N PRO A 460 15.92 -5.10 3.23
CA PRO A 460 15.08 -4.32 4.14
C PRO A 460 13.60 -4.34 3.74
N PHE A 461 13.31 -4.44 2.44
CA PHE A 461 11.94 -4.52 1.93
C PHE A 461 11.32 -5.89 2.21
N ILE A 462 12.10 -6.97 2.11
CA ILE A 462 11.63 -8.33 2.44
C ILE A 462 11.36 -8.45 3.94
N TYR A 463 12.20 -7.90 4.82
CA TYR A 463 11.91 -7.88 6.26
C TYR A 463 10.68 -7.06 6.59
N HIS A 464 10.53 -5.89 5.96
CA HIS A 464 9.34 -5.06 6.13
C HIS A 464 8.08 -5.80 5.68
N LEU A 465 8.12 -6.46 4.51
CA LEU A 465 7.03 -7.32 4.03
C LEU A 465 6.77 -8.49 5.00
N GLY A 466 7.80 -9.15 5.52
CA GLY A 466 7.67 -10.26 6.47
C GLY A 466 7.00 -9.83 7.76
N PHE A 467 7.39 -8.68 8.32
CA PHE A 467 6.74 -8.10 9.49
C PHE A 467 5.28 -7.76 9.21
N MET A 468 4.99 -7.19 8.03
CA MET A 468 3.63 -6.88 7.62
C MET A 468 2.79 -8.15 7.46
N VAL A 469 3.30 -9.17 6.78
CA VAL A 469 2.61 -10.47 6.61
C VAL A 469 2.33 -11.10 7.98
N ALA A 470 3.30 -11.12 8.89
CA ALA A 470 3.11 -11.63 10.24
C ALA A 470 2.03 -10.84 11.00
N THR A 471 2.04 -9.51 10.90
CA THR A 471 1.00 -8.65 11.51
C THR A 471 -0.38 -8.95 10.92
N ALA A 472 -0.47 -9.11 9.60
CA ALA A 472 -1.70 -9.45 8.91
C ALA A 472 -2.25 -10.82 9.33
N PHE A 473 -1.38 -11.81 9.58
CA PHE A 473 -1.77 -13.15 10.02
C PHE A 473 -2.16 -13.23 11.50
N PHE A 474 -1.41 -12.56 12.38
CA PHE A 474 -1.52 -12.79 13.84
C PHE A 474 -2.29 -11.70 14.59
N VAL A 475 -2.35 -10.49 14.05
CA VAL A 475 -2.80 -9.30 14.79
C VAL A 475 -3.98 -8.61 14.11
N MET A 476 -4.01 -8.56 12.78
CA MET A 476 -4.99 -7.72 12.08
C MET A 476 -6.40 -8.27 12.12
N HIS A 477 -7.32 -7.37 12.46
CA HIS A 477 -8.77 -7.49 12.35
C HIS A 477 -9.29 -6.23 11.63
N VAL A 478 -10.16 -6.42 10.64
CA VAL A 478 -11.32 -5.54 10.38
C VAL A 478 -12.40 -6.48 9.92
N GLN A 479 -13.09 -7.03 10.91
CA GLN A 479 -14.49 -7.25 10.77
C GLN A 479 -15.14 -5.92 11.15
N VAL A 480 -15.90 -5.30 10.25
CA VAL A 480 -17.07 -4.56 10.71
C VAL A 480 -18.08 -5.67 10.96
N PRO A 481 -18.27 -6.16 12.20
CA PRO A 481 -19.39 -7.03 12.43
C PRO A 481 -20.63 -6.21 12.11
N LEU A 482 -21.40 -6.64 11.12
CA LEU A 482 -22.78 -6.24 10.97
C LEU A 482 -23.55 -6.90 12.13
N ASN A 483 -23.26 -6.51 13.36
CA ASN A 483 -24.02 -6.88 14.56
C ASN A 483 -25.34 -6.07 14.60
N PHE A 484 -26.01 -5.93 13.45
CA PHE A 484 -27.40 -5.48 13.38
C PHE A 484 -28.38 -6.64 13.12
N VAL A 485 -27.87 -7.86 12.94
CA VAL A 485 -28.72 -9.05 12.79
C VAL A 485 -28.41 -10.06 13.90
N THR A 486 -28.60 -9.64 15.16
CA THR A 486 -29.10 -10.46 16.29
C THR A 486 -28.94 -9.70 17.61
N SER A 487 -29.79 -8.71 17.86
CA SER A 487 -30.11 -8.28 19.22
C SER A 487 -31.54 -7.73 19.24
N PRO A 488 -32.49 -8.42 19.90
CA PRO A 488 -33.76 -7.81 20.25
C PRO A 488 -33.50 -6.81 21.38
N LEU A 489 -34.01 -5.58 21.23
CA LEU A 489 -34.20 -4.58 22.31
C LEU A 489 -33.10 -4.47 23.38
N SER A 490 -32.12 -3.59 23.17
CA SER A 490 -31.39 -2.96 24.29
C SER A 490 -30.72 -1.65 23.86
N ILE A 491 -31.52 -0.64 23.52
CA ILE A 491 -31.10 0.77 23.51
C ILE A 491 -32.20 1.57 24.22
N THR A 492 -32.22 1.49 25.55
CA THR A 492 -32.83 2.50 26.45
C THR A 492 -32.32 2.25 27.87
N GLU A 493 -31.02 2.42 28.12
CA GLU A 493 -30.51 2.69 29.47
C GLU A 493 -29.38 3.71 29.35
N GLY A 494 -29.72 4.97 29.59
CA GLY A 494 -28.76 6.07 29.55
C GLY A 494 -29.40 7.41 29.24
N LEU A 495 -30.53 7.73 29.89
CA LEU A 495 -31.10 9.08 30.11
C LEU A 495 -32.53 8.91 30.65
N ILE A 496 -32.68 8.49 31.90
CA ILE A 496 -33.92 8.73 32.65
C ILE A 496 -33.53 9.28 34.02
N ASP A 497 -33.84 10.56 34.17
CA ASP A 497 -33.84 11.37 35.37
C ASP A 497 -34.48 10.65 36.58
N SER A 498 -33.89 10.88 37.75
CA SER A 498 -34.09 10.16 39.01
C SER A 498 -35.42 10.47 39.71
N ARG A 499 -36.58 10.33 39.04
CA ARG A 499 -37.91 10.52 39.66
C ARG A 499 -39.02 9.52 39.30
N ALA A 500 -38.77 8.46 38.52
CA ALA A 500 -39.81 7.50 38.12
C ALA A 500 -39.71 6.10 38.77
N TRP A 501 -38.89 5.91 39.81
CA TRP A 501 -38.57 4.60 40.38
C TRP A 501 -39.48 4.14 41.54
N GLN A 502 -40.74 4.57 41.61
CA GLN A 502 -41.62 4.26 42.75
C GLN A 502 -42.98 3.58 42.46
N LEU A 503 -43.28 3.17 41.22
CA LEU A 503 -44.63 2.63 40.91
C LEU A 503 -44.68 1.23 40.26
N SER A 504 -43.57 0.52 40.10
CA SER A 504 -43.55 -0.81 39.45
C SER A 504 -43.53 -2.01 40.41
N HIS A 505 -43.85 -1.84 41.70
CA HIS A 505 -43.86 -2.92 42.69
C HIS A 505 -45.24 -3.55 42.96
N ARG A 506 -46.19 -3.43 42.03
CA ARG A 506 -47.46 -4.16 42.07
C ARG A 506 -47.77 -4.69 40.68
N PHE A 507 -47.39 -5.94 40.40
CA PHE A 507 -48.09 -6.95 39.58
C PHE A 507 -47.11 -8.08 39.24
N GLN A 508 -46.52 -8.67 40.28
CA GLN A 508 -45.77 -9.92 40.18
C GLN A 508 -46.69 -11.06 40.63
N LYS A 509 -47.54 -11.54 39.71
CA LYS A 509 -48.24 -12.84 39.80
C LYS A 509 -49.08 -13.07 38.54
N MET A 510 -48.55 -13.81 37.56
CA MET A 510 -49.26 -14.96 37.01
C MET A 510 -48.34 -15.80 36.11
N ARG A 511 -48.50 -17.10 36.31
CA ARG A 511 -47.74 -18.25 35.80
C ARG A 511 -47.98 -18.42 34.30
N CYS A 512 -46.93 -18.71 33.52
CA CYS A 512 -47.08 -19.33 32.21
C CYS A 512 -47.59 -20.77 32.41
N ASP A 513 -48.68 -21.12 31.72
CA ASP A 513 -49.06 -22.51 31.51
C ASP A 513 -49.32 -22.73 30.02
N VAL A 514 -48.69 -23.78 29.48
CA VAL A 514 -48.73 -24.18 28.09
C VAL A 514 -49.99 -25.03 27.88
N LYS A 515 -50.87 -24.63 26.94
CA LYS A 515 -51.68 -25.54 26.09
C LYS A 515 -52.61 -24.77 25.14
N SER A 516 -52.71 -25.30 23.92
CA SER A 516 -53.82 -25.14 22.95
C SER A 516 -53.79 -23.93 22.01
N CYS A 517 -53.41 -24.20 20.75
CA CYS A 517 -54.08 -23.60 19.59
C CYS A 517 -55.54 -24.13 19.56
N PRO A 518 -56.55 -23.33 19.14
CA PRO A 518 -56.83 -23.26 17.70
C PRO A 518 -57.37 -21.92 17.16
N LEU A 519 -57.18 -21.74 15.85
CA LEU A 519 -58.08 -21.14 14.84
C LEU A 519 -58.77 -19.77 15.11
N VAL A 520 -58.48 -18.84 14.19
CA VAL A 520 -59.43 -17.95 13.48
C VAL A 520 -60.13 -16.87 14.32
N PHE A 521 -59.85 -15.60 14.03
CA PHE A 521 -60.85 -14.67 13.47
C PHE A 521 -60.17 -13.40 12.94
N CYS A 522 -60.35 -13.16 11.63
CA CYS A 522 -60.20 -11.86 11.00
C CYS A 522 -61.29 -10.92 11.52
N PHE A 523 -60.95 -9.65 11.74
CA PHE A 523 -61.90 -8.56 11.53
C PHE A 523 -61.33 -7.62 10.47
N ILE A 524 -61.89 -7.76 9.28
CA ILE A 524 -61.83 -6.80 8.19
C ILE A 524 -63.10 -5.97 8.35
N ASP A 525 -62.97 -4.68 8.61
CA ASP A 525 -64.04 -3.72 8.39
C ASP A 525 -63.93 -3.26 6.93
N CYS A 526 -64.96 -3.56 6.13
CA CYS A 526 -65.04 -3.18 4.73
C CYS A 526 -66.40 -2.55 4.48
N HIS A 527 -66.39 -1.28 4.06
CA HIS A 527 -67.54 -0.66 3.41
C HIS A 527 -67.18 -0.36 1.95
N SER A 528 -67.87 -1.08 1.05
CA SER A 528 -68.10 -0.80 -0.37
C SER A 528 -66.97 -0.99 -1.40
N ASN A 529 -67.05 -2.16 -2.05
CA ASN A 529 -66.95 -2.41 -3.50
C ASN A 529 -65.65 -2.08 -4.25
N TYR A 530 -64.70 -3.04 -4.28
CA TYR A 530 -64.36 -3.85 -5.47
C TYR A 530 -63.25 -4.84 -5.08
N CYS A 531 -63.56 -6.13 -5.09
CA CYS A 531 -62.64 -7.22 -4.78
C CYS A 531 -62.02 -7.72 -6.09
N ASN A 532 -60.70 -7.62 -6.24
CA ASN A 532 -59.94 -8.28 -7.31
C ASN A 532 -58.80 -9.05 -6.65
N ILE A 533 -59.08 -10.29 -6.24
CA ILE A 533 -58.10 -11.23 -5.69
C ILE A 533 -57.58 -12.05 -6.85
N SER A 534 -56.34 -11.78 -7.28
CA SER A 534 -55.57 -12.68 -8.14
C SER A 534 -54.14 -12.78 -7.62
N PHE A 535 -53.83 -13.96 -7.08
CA PHE A 535 -52.54 -14.64 -7.15
C PHE A 535 -51.26 -13.80 -6.94
N GLN A 536 -50.97 -13.43 -5.68
CA GLN A 536 -49.68 -12.80 -5.34
C GLN A 536 -49.08 -13.24 -4.00
N LEU A 537 -49.43 -14.43 -3.49
CA LEU A 537 -48.84 -14.94 -2.24
C LEU A 537 -47.76 -16.01 -2.41
N ASN A 538 -47.62 -16.66 -3.58
CA ASN A 538 -46.59 -17.67 -3.77
C ASN A 538 -45.25 -17.14 -4.29
N PHE A 539 -45.17 -15.89 -4.75
CA PHE A 539 -43.90 -15.30 -5.24
C PHE A 539 -43.09 -14.61 -4.12
N GLN A 540 -43.75 -13.98 -3.15
CA GLN A 540 -43.06 -13.32 -2.03
C GLN A 540 -42.46 -14.29 -1.00
N ILE A 541 -43.08 -15.45 -0.79
CA ILE A 541 -42.56 -16.45 0.16
C ILE A 541 -41.33 -17.16 -0.41
N TYR A 542 -41.29 -17.39 -1.74
CA TYR A 542 -40.12 -17.97 -2.41
C TYR A 542 -38.94 -16.97 -2.49
N GLU A 543 -39.20 -15.66 -2.64
CA GLU A 543 -38.17 -14.62 -2.56
C GLU A 543 -37.65 -14.38 -1.13
N ALA A 544 -38.50 -14.49 -0.10
CA ALA A 544 -38.13 -14.22 1.28
C ALA A 544 -37.30 -15.35 1.93
N LEU A 545 -37.47 -16.60 1.50
CA LEU A 545 -36.79 -17.75 2.12
C LEU A 545 -35.44 -18.11 1.49
N HIS A 546 -35.20 -17.78 0.22
CA HIS A 546 -33.96 -18.18 -0.48
C HIS A 546 -32.95 -17.05 -0.72
N LYS A 547 -33.33 -15.77 -0.59
CA LYS A 547 -32.39 -14.64 -0.75
C LYS A 547 -31.53 -14.36 0.50
N PRO A 548 -32.01 -14.30 1.75
CA PRO A 548 -31.21 -13.74 2.84
C PRO A 548 -29.93 -14.54 3.15
N ILE A 549 -29.95 -15.87 2.98
CA ILE A 549 -28.79 -16.72 3.32
C ILE A 549 -27.70 -16.66 2.25
N ALA A 550 -28.06 -16.67 0.96
CA ALA A 550 -27.09 -16.58 -0.14
C ALA A 550 -26.57 -15.14 -0.38
N TRP A 551 -27.33 -14.13 0.07
CA TRP A 551 -26.95 -12.72 0.01
C TRP A 551 -26.14 -12.29 1.24
N SER A 552 -26.46 -12.75 2.46
CA SER A 552 -25.61 -12.52 3.64
C SER A 552 -24.23 -13.14 3.45
N PHE A 553 -24.14 -14.39 2.95
CA PHE A 553 -22.85 -15.01 2.64
C PHE A 553 -22.05 -14.28 1.55
N ARG A 554 -22.73 -13.62 0.60
CA ARG A 554 -22.08 -12.82 -0.46
C ARG A 554 -21.62 -11.45 0.04
N CYS A 555 -22.41 -10.76 0.86
CA CYS A 555 -22.06 -9.47 1.43
C CYS A 555 -20.97 -9.61 2.51
N ASP A 556 -21.07 -10.62 3.38
CA ASP A 556 -20.08 -10.87 4.44
C ASP A 556 -18.71 -11.27 3.86
N ALA A 557 -18.68 -12.08 2.79
CA ALA A 557 -17.43 -12.45 2.11
C ALA A 557 -16.78 -11.27 1.37
N SER A 558 -17.58 -10.33 0.88
CA SER A 558 -17.18 -9.16 0.08
C SER A 558 -16.52 -8.03 0.89
N ILE A 559 -16.98 -7.86 2.13
CA ILE A 559 -16.59 -6.75 3.01
C ILE A 559 -15.29 -7.06 3.78
N LEU A 560 -14.96 -8.34 3.95
CA LEU A 560 -13.84 -8.80 4.78
C LEU A 560 -12.51 -9.03 4.04
N VAL A 561 -12.53 -8.87 2.72
CA VAL A 561 -11.36 -8.88 1.81
C VAL A 561 -10.34 -7.80 2.13
N GLN A 562 -10.78 -6.78 2.88
CA GLN A 562 -10.26 -5.45 2.70
C GLN A 562 -8.96 -5.24 3.48
N VAL A 563 -8.75 -5.86 4.64
CA VAL A 563 -7.65 -5.40 5.51
C VAL A 563 -6.29 -5.88 5.08
N ALA A 564 -6.10 -7.20 4.93
CA ALA A 564 -4.80 -7.75 4.56
C ALA A 564 -4.39 -7.26 3.16
N THR A 565 -5.34 -7.19 2.24
CA THR A 565 -5.14 -6.68 0.88
C THR A 565 -4.77 -5.19 0.88
N ARG A 566 -5.50 -4.32 1.60
CA ARG A 566 -5.20 -2.87 1.75
C ARG A 566 -3.88 -2.65 2.50
N PHE A 567 -3.59 -3.51 3.46
CA PHE A 567 -2.38 -3.42 4.28
C PHE A 567 -1.14 -3.74 3.44
N LEU A 568 -1.15 -4.86 2.71
CA LEU A 568 -0.02 -5.33 1.91
C LEU A 568 0.11 -4.63 0.55
N SER A 569 -0.96 -3.99 0.03
CA SER A 569 -0.93 -3.33 -1.29
C SER A 569 0.05 -2.16 -1.38
N ALA A 570 0.46 -1.59 -0.25
CA ALA A 570 1.47 -0.53 -0.20
C ALA A 570 2.92 -1.06 -0.22
N SER A 571 3.14 -2.38 -0.23
CA SER A 571 4.48 -2.99 -0.18
C SER A 571 5.06 -3.21 -1.59
N PRO A 572 6.13 -2.51 -2.00
CA PRO A 572 6.76 -2.69 -3.32
C PRO A 572 7.17 -4.13 -3.67
N PRO A 573 7.71 -4.96 -2.73
CA PRO A 573 8.12 -6.34 -3.03
C PRO A 573 7.04 -7.23 -3.62
N LEU A 574 5.76 -6.98 -3.28
CA LEU A 574 4.64 -7.72 -3.82
C LEU A 574 4.61 -7.61 -5.35
N TYR A 575 4.76 -6.39 -5.86
CA TYR A 575 4.74 -6.09 -7.30
C TYR A 575 6.05 -6.45 -7.99
N TRP A 576 7.18 -6.33 -7.30
CA TRP A 576 8.48 -6.76 -7.81
C TRP A 576 8.52 -8.28 -8.02
N TYR A 577 8.04 -9.04 -7.05
CA TYR A 577 7.95 -10.49 -7.15
C TYR A 577 6.95 -10.93 -8.22
N ALA A 578 5.76 -10.31 -8.27
CA ALA A 578 4.79 -10.58 -9.33
C ALA A 578 5.37 -10.32 -10.73
N SER A 579 6.08 -9.20 -10.90
CA SER A 579 6.79 -8.88 -12.15
C SER A 579 7.84 -9.93 -12.51
N TYR A 580 8.59 -10.41 -11.53
CA TYR A 580 9.57 -11.49 -11.71
C TYR A 580 8.90 -12.80 -12.17
N VAL A 581 7.87 -13.26 -11.46
CA VAL A 581 7.11 -14.49 -11.80
C VAL A 581 6.51 -14.43 -13.20
N MET A 582 6.01 -13.25 -13.61
CA MET A 582 5.48 -13.03 -14.95
C MET A 582 6.56 -13.00 -16.05
N ALA A 583 7.84 -12.84 -15.70
CA ALA A 583 8.97 -12.90 -16.64
C ALA A 583 9.59 -14.29 -16.76
N SER A 584 9.37 -15.18 -15.80
CA SER A 584 10.11 -16.44 -15.70
C SER A 584 9.82 -17.39 -16.89
N PRO A 585 10.86 -17.92 -17.58
CA PRO A 585 10.69 -18.85 -18.70
C PRO A 585 9.88 -20.10 -18.30
N GLY A 586 9.02 -20.60 -19.20
CA GLY A 586 8.27 -21.85 -19.02
C GLY A 586 7.00 -21.78 -18.15
N ARG A 587 6.85 -20.75 -17.30
CA ARG A 587 5.66 -20.55 -16.44
C ARG A 587 4.99 -19.18 -16.61
N SER A 588 5.64 -18.21 -17.27
CA SER A 588 5.22 -16.80 -17.36
C SER A 588 3.77 -16.57 -17.78
N SER A 589 3.31 -17.24 -18.83
CA SER A 589 1.99 -16.97 -19.43
C SER A 589 0.84 -17.31 -18.47
N ARG A 590 0.86 -18.50 -17.86
CA ARG A 590 -0.23 -18.94 -16.95
C ARG A 590 -0.34 -18.07 -15.70
N TRP A 591 0.78 -17.81 -15.02
CA TRP A 591 0.77 -16.97 -13.82
C TRP A 591 0.43 -15.52 -14.12
N GLY A 592 0.86 -15.00 -15.27
CA GLY A 592 0.44 -13.67 -15.73
C GLY A 592 -1.07 -13.56 -15.89
N TYR A 593 -1.72 -14.53 -16.54
CA TYR A 593 -3.18 -14.55 -16.65
C TYR A 593 -3.88 -14.67 -15.29
N LEU A 594 -3.35 -15.48 -14.37
CA LEU A 594 -3.92 -15.62 -13.03
C LEU A 594 -3.84 -14.32 -12.22
N ILE A 595 -2.68 -13.64 -12.22
CA ILE A 595 -2.49 -12.37 -11.51
C ILE A 595 -3.40 -11.28 -12.10
N TRP A 596 -3.46 -11.18 -13.43
CA TRP A 596 -4.33 -10.20 -14.09
C TRP A 596 -5.82 -10.52 -13.92
N GLY A 597 -6.20 -11.79 -14.00
CA GLY A 597 -7.58 -12.22 -13.77
C GLY A 597 -8.03 -11.90 -12.34
N TYR A 598 -7.16 -12.16 -11.37
CA TYR A 598 -7.37 -11.80 -9.96
C TYR A 598 -7.50 -10.28 -9.74
N ALA A 599 -6.59 -9.50 -10.32
CA ALA A 599 -6.64 -8.04 -10.26
C ALA A 599 -7.94 -7.49 -10.88
N ALA A 600 -8.28 -7.94 -12.09
CA ALA A 600 -9.48 -7.50 -12.80
C ALA A 600 -10.76 -7.89 -12.06
N SER A 601 -10.83 -9.12 -11.53
CA SER A 601 -12.01 -9.58 -10.79
C SER A 601 -12.21 -8.75 -9.52
N TYR A 602 -11.14 -8.41 -8.79
CA TYR A 602 -11.24 -7.59 -7.59
C TYR A 602 -11.54 -6.13 -7.88
N ILE A 603 -11.06 -5.58 -8.99
CA ILE A 603 -11.43 -4.22 -9.40
C ILE A 603 -12.92 -4.14 -9.73
N LEU A 604 -13.43 -5.09 -10.53
CA LEU A 604 -14.84 -5.12 -10.91
C LEU A 604 -15.74 -5.40 -9.71
N LEU A 605 -15.48 -6.50 -9.00
CA LEU A 605 -16.27 -6.92 -7.85
C LEU A 605 -16.14 -5.90 -6.70
N GLY A 606 -14.92 -5.46 -6.40
CA GLY A 606 -14.65 -4.50 -5.34
C GLY A 606 -15.27 -3.13 -5.60
N SER A 607 -15.24 -2.61 -6.84
CA SER A 607 -15.92 -1.35 -7.18
C SER A 607 -17.45 -1.47 -7.09
N LEU A 608 -18.01 -2.59 -7.52
CA LEU A 608 -19.46 -2.86 -7.42
C LEU A 608 -19.90 -2.92 -5.95
N LEU A 609 -19.21 -3.71 -5.15
CA LEU A 609 -19.53 -3.92 -3.75
C LEU A 609 -19.32 -2.66 -2.94
N PHE A 610 -18.14 -2.05 -3.03
CA PHE A 610 -17.82 -0.83 -2.28
C PHE A 610 -18.81 0.31 -2.58
N SER A 611 -19.26 0.41 -3.83
CA SER A 611 -20.19 1.47 -4.19
C SER A 611 -21.59 1.20 -3.65
N ASN A 612 -22.11 -0.02 -3.77
CA ASN A 612 -23.54 -0.26 -3.51
C ASN A 612 -23.86 -0.98 -2.21
N PHE A 613 -22.88 -1.62 -1.60
CA PHE A 613 -23.01 -2.38 -0.36
C PHE A 613 -22.10 -1.77 0.67
#